data_AF-A0A7K6DX22-F1
#
_entry.id   AF-A0A7K6DX22-F1
#
_cell.length_a   1.000
_cell.length_b   1.000
_cell.length_c   1.000
_cell.angle_alpha   90.00
_cell.angle_beta   90.00
_cell.angle_gamma   90.00
#
_symmetry.space_group_name_H-M   'P 1'
#
loop_
_entity.id
_entity.type
_entity.pdbx_description
1 polymer ?
#
loop_
_entity_poly.entity_id
_entity_poly.type
_entity_poly.pdbx_seq_one_letter_code
_entity_poly.pdbx_strand_id
1 'polypeptide(L)'
;TLGTQTDYRDGEAQTDPYSPEYIVRTSSVPEILTLATLTWGRGLPAGQAEMEIIDRIREKRAWEAALPPMDSPSNVAKRLRMMEHMERKEWAYREEEIDKLQKVQLEVFKKLLQRREENQNEQDAMHLYKHWQNHLKAKEEKMKNIQRDCALMLRKLIAKRKNFMGKLERRDIIKEYNDFSSPVYAPLSRVGFFPDKNTGYYAVKNFYLNTFQGLCELEGSVQASVSQLKIKAPKPKFTTTGYIKRSGRVEAVLAQVHQ
;
A
#
# COMPACT_ATOMS: atom_id res chain seq x y z
N THR A 1 -12.67 -60.70 0.17
CA THR A 1 -13.52 -60.77 -1.04
C THR A 1 -12.80 -60.04 -2.14
N LEU A 2 -12.34 -60.75 -3.18
CA LEU A 2 -11.68 -60.14 -4.34
C LEU A 2 -12.77 -59.58 -5.25
N GLY A 3 -12.86 -58.25 -5.34
CA GLY A 3 -13.75 -57.57 -6.28
C GLY A 3 -13.10 -57.48 -7.65
N THR A 4 -13.78 -57.95 -8.69
CA THR A 4 -13.35 -57.79 -10.08
C THR A 4 -13.75 -56.40 -10.55
N GLN A 5 -12.77 -55.57 -10.94
CA GLN A 5 -12.99 -54.23 -11.46
C GLN A 5 -12.84 -54.28 -12.98
N THR A 6 -13.82 -53.75 -13.72
CA THR A 6 -13.75 -53.64 -15.18
C THR A 6 -12.84 -52.48 -15.60
N ASP A 7 -12.10 -52.65 -16.69
CA ASP A 7 -11.16 -51.63 -17.22
C ASP A 7 -11.87 -50.37 -17.72
N TYR A 8 -13.15 -50.48 -18.09
CA TYR A 8 -13.99 -49.37 -18.54
C TYR A 8 -15.02 -48.98 -17.49
N ARG A 9 -15.28 -47.67 -17.38
CA ARG A 9 -16.39 -47.16 -16.57
C ARG A 9 -17.71 -47.43 -17.29
N ASP A 10 -18.75 -47.75 -16.53
CA ASP A 10 -20.08 -48.12 -17.05
C ASP A 10 -20.68 -47.08 -18.02
N GLY A 11 -20.36 -45.79 -17.82
CA GLY A 11 -20.80 -44.71 -18.72
C GLY A 11 -20.09 -44.65 -20.08
N GLU A 12 -18.91 -45.26 -20.22
CA GLU A 12 -18.18 -45.33 -21.49
C GLU A 12 -18.69 -46.47 -22.39
N ALA A 13 -19.44 -47.42 -21.83
CA ALA A 13 -20.12 -48.48 -22.57
C ALA A 13 -21.51 -48.06 -23.09
N GLN A 14 -21.99 -46.87 -22.74
CA GLN A 14 -23.30 -46.37 -23.13
C GLN A 14 -23.27 -45.82 -24.56
N THR A 15 -23.75 -46.60 -25.52
CA THR A 15 -23.89 -46.19 -26.93
C THR A 15 -25.26 -45.54 -27.18
N ASP A 16 -25.36 -44.78 -28.26
CA ASP A 16 -26.65 -44.32 -28.75
C ASP A 16 -27.58 -45.52 -29.05
N PRO A 17 -28.90 -45.39 -28.84
CA PRO A 17 -29.84 -46.44 -29.15
C PRO A 17 -29.75 -46.84 -30.63
N TYR A 18 -29.65 -48.15 -30.90
CA TYR A 18 -29.56 -48.68 -32.26
C TYR A 18 -30.80 -48.29 -33.09
N SER A 19 -30.58 -47.67 -34.26
CA SER A 19 -31.62 -47.32 -35.23
C SER A 19 -31.61 -48.31 -36.42
N PRO A 20 -32.62 -49.19 -36.54
CA PRO A 20 -32.65 -50.19 -37.60
C PRO A 20 -32.99 -49.56 -38.97
N GLU A 21 -32.49 -50.18 -40.04
CA GLU A 21 -32.89 -49.86 -41.41
C GLU A 21 -34.37 -50.21 -41.65
N TYR A 22 -35.07 -49.40 -42.43
CA TYR A 22 -36.50 -49.57 -42.70
C TYR A 22 -36.81 -49.42 -44.20
N ILE A 23 -37.88 -50.07 -44.66
CA ILE A 23 -38.39 -49.99 -46.03
C ILE A 23 -39.79 -49.37 -46.01
N VAL A 24 -40.00 -48.29 -46.76
CA VAL A 24 -41.28 -47.57 -46.83
C VAL A 24 -42.08 -48.04 -48.04
N ARG A 25 -43.35 -48.42 -47.85
CA ARG A 25 -44.27 -48.69 -48.98
C ARG A 25 -44.70 -47.36 -49.61
N THR A 26 -44.69 -47.30 -50.93
CA THR A 26 -44.92 -46.06 -51.72
C THR A 26 -46.29 -45.39 -51.47
N SER A 27 -47.26 -46.11 -50.93
CA SER A 27 -48.62 -45.62 -50.70
C SER A 27 -48.80 -44.78 -49.43
N SER A 28 -47.92 -44.90 -48.42
CA SER A 28 -48.04 -44.11 -47.19
C SER A 28 -46.71 -43.97 -46.43
N VAL A 29 -46.43 -42.74 -45.97
CA VAL A 29 -45.26 -42.42 -45.15
C VAL A 29 -45.65 -42.50 -43.66
N PRO A 30 -45.04 -43.40 -42.86
CA PRO A 30 -45.38 -43.54 -41.44
C PRO A 30 -45.08 -42.26 -40.64
N GLU A 31 -45.83 -42.07 -39.55
CA GLU A 31 -45.73 -40.89 -38.67
C GLU A 31 -44.35 -40.72 -38.04
N ILE A 32 -43.80 -41.85 -37.61
CA ILE A 32 -42.52 -41.92 -36.90
C ILE A 32 -41.38 -41.33 -37.73
N LEU A 33 -41.43 -41.45 -39.06
CA LEU A 33 -40.35 -40.94 -39.93
C LEU A 33 -40.32 -39.42 -40.04
N THR A 34 -41.42 -38.71 -39.77
CA THR A 34 -41.35 -37.22 -39.69
C THR A 34 -40.78 -36.73 -38.37
N LEU A 35 -40.69 -37.60 -37.37
CA LEU A 35 -40.08 -37.29 -36.08
C LEU A 35 -38.58 -37.64 -36.04
N ALA A 36 -37.97 -38.00 -37.18
CA ALA A 36 -36.56 -38.38 -37.25
C ALA A 36 -35.58 -37.28 -36.80
N THR A 37 -36.04 -36.03 -36.68
CA THR A 37 -35.27 -34.92 -36.11
C THR A 37 -35.11 -35.03 -34.58
N LEU A 38 -36.04 -35.71 -33.90
CA LEU A 38 -35.97 -35.99 -32.47
C LEU A 38 -35.16 -37.27 -32.25
N THR A 39 -34.02 -37.14 -31.61
CA THR A 39 -33.10 -38.26 -31.34
C THR A 39 -32.75 -38.32 -29.85
N TRP A 40 -32.23 -39.45 -29.38
CA TRP A 40 -31.83 -39.60 -27.99
C TRP A 40 -30.78 -38.54 -27.61
N GLY A 41 -31.00 -37.81 -26.51
CA GLY A 41 -30.15 -36.68 -26.10
C GLY A 41 -30.36 -35.40 -26.92
N ARG A 42 -31.16 -35.43 -27.99
CA ARG A 42 -31.59 -34.28 -28.80
C ARG A 42 -33.11 -34.32 -28.99
N GLY A 43 -33.80 -34.13 -27.88
CA GLY A 43 -35.26 -34.03 -27.84
C GLY A 43 -36.01 -35.32 -27.51
N LEU A 44 -35.30 -36.35 -27.04
CA LEU A 44 -35.88 -37.50 -26.36
C LEU A 44 -35.06 -37.80 -25.08
N PRO A 45 -35.70 -38.13 -23.95
CA PRO A 45 -37.13 -38.35 -23.74
C PRO A 45 -37.97 -37.07 -23.87
N ALA A 46 -39.17 -37.20 -24.47
CA ALA A 46 -39.98 -36.06 -24.89
C ALA A 46 -40.43 -35.19 -23.70
N GLY A 47 -40.02 -33.93 -23.69
CA GLY A 47 -40.55 -32.87 -22.84
C GLY A 47 -41.79 -32.21 -23.43
N GLN A 48 -42.32 -31.20 -22.73
CA GLN A 48 -43.54 -30.49 -23.13
C GLN A 48 -43.42 -29.83 -24.51
N ALA A 49 -42.30 -29.15 -24.80
CA ALA A 49 -42.07 -28.50 -26.09
C ALA A 49 -42.00 -29.51 -27.26
N GLU A 50 -41.41 -30.68 -27.02
CA GLU A 50 -41.33 -31.74 -28.03
C GLU A 50 -42.70 -32.37 -28.28
N MET A 51 -43.52 -32.55 -27.25
CA MET A 51 -44.91 -32.97 -27.42
C MET A 51 -45.73 -31.96 -28.22
N GLU A 52 -45.59 -30.66 -27.94
CA GLU A 52 -46.24 -29.59 -28.72
C GLU A 52 -45.83 -29.62 -30.21
N ILE A 53 -44.56 -29.91 -30.51
CA ILE A 53 -44.08 -30.09 -31.89
C ILE A 53 -44.71 -31.32 -32.54
N ILE A 54 -44.79 -32.45 -31.84
CA ILE A 54 -45.38 -33.69 -32.34
C ILE A 54 -46.87 -33.49 -32.63
N ASP A 55 -47.61 -32.88 -31.72
CA ASP A 55 -49.03 -32.61 -31.89
C ASP A 55 -49.28 -31.65 -33.07
N ARG A 56 -48.45 -30.63 -33.23
CA ARG A 56 -48.48 -29.74 -34.42
C ARG A 56 -48.24 -30.50 -35.73
N ILE A 57 -47.30 -31.45 -35.76
CA ILE A 57 -47.03 -32.29 -36.94
C ILE A 57 -48.25 -33.16 -37.27
N ARG A 58 -48.94 -33.69 -36.24
CA ARG A 58 -50.19 -34.46 -36.42
C ARG A 58 -51.32 -33.61 -36.94
N GLU A 59 -51.54 -32.43 -36.36
CA GLU A 59 -52.54 -31.48 -36.80
C GLU A 59 -52.31 -31.06 -38.26
N LYS A 60 -51.05 -30.81 -38.63
CA LYS A 60 -50.67 -30.51 -40.01
C LYS A 60 -51.02 -31.66 -40.97
N ARG A 61 -50.67 -32.90 -40.62
CA ARG A 61 -51.02 -34.08 -41.43
C ARG A 61 -52.53 -34.28 -41.57
N ALA A 62 -53.27 -34.11 -40.47
CA ALA A 62 -54.74 -34.21 -40.48
C ALA A 62 -55.37 -33.13 -41.36
N TRP A 63 -54.82 -31.90 -41.31
CA TRP A 63 -55.22 -30.82 -42.19
C TRP A 63 -54.86 -31.07 -43.66
N GLU A 64 -53.67 -31.58 -43.96
CA GLU A 64 -53.25 -31.95 -45.33
C GLU A 64 -54.18 -33.01 -45.93
N ALA A 65 -54.60 -33.99 -45.12
CA ALA A 65 -55.57 -35.01 -45.53
C ALA A 65 -56.98 -34.44 -45.75
N ALA A 66 -57.35 -33.35 -45.06
CA ALA A 66 -58.64 -32.67 -45.20
C ALA A 66 -58.70 -31.70 -46.40
N LEU A 67 -57.61 -31.54 -47.17
CA LEU A 67 -57.57 -30.66 -48.33
C LEU A 67 -58.44 -31.17 -49.47
N PRO A 68 -59.18 -30.29 -50.16
CA PRO A 68 -60.00 -30.70 -51.30
C PRO A 68 -59.14 -31.20 -52.48
N PRO A 69 -59.67 -32.13 -53.28
CA PRO A 69 -58.99 -32.67 -54.46
C PRO A 69 -58.88 -31.63 -55.58
N MET A 70 -57.92 -31.82 -56.49
CA MET A 70 -57.51 -30.83 -57.51
C MET A 70 -58.34 -30.88 -58.81
N ASP A 71 -59.55 -31.45 -58.76
CA ASP A 71 -60.31 -31.80 -59.97
C ASP A 71 -61.02 -30.60 -60.64
N SER A 72 -61.28 -29.52 -59.90
CA SER A 72 -62.07 -28.36 -60.36
C SER A 72 -61.44 -27.02 -59.95
N PRO A 73 -61.50 -25.96 -60.79
CA PRO A 73 -60.90 -24.65 -60.48
C PRO A 73 -61.42 -24.03 -59.18
N SER A 74 -62.68 -24.32 -58.80
CA SER A 74 -63.24 -23.89 -57.52
C SER A 74 -62.59 -24.59 -56.32
N ASN A 75 -62.29 -25.88 -56.44
CA ASN A 75 -61.61 -26.64 -55.39
C ASN A 75 -60.15 -26.21 -55.26
N VAL A 76 -59.48 -25.93 -56.37
CA VAL A 76 -58.12 -25.37 -56.38
C VAL A 76 -58.08 -24.02 -55.65
N ALA A 77 -59.02 -23.11 -55.94
CA ALA A 77 -59.10 -21.82 -55.26
C ALA A 77 -59.36 -21.96 -53.75
N LYS A 78 -60.20 -22.92 -53.33
CA LYS A 78 -60.44 -23.23 -51.91
C LYS A 78 -59.17 -23.77 -51.25
N ARG A 79 -58.45 -24.68 -51.91
CA ARG A 79 -57.19 -25.25 -51.42
C ARG A 79 -56.13 -24.18 -51.19
N LEU A 80 -55.96 -23.26 -52.14
CA LEU A 80 -55.01 -22.14 -52.01
C LEU A 80 -55.32 -21.25 -50.81
N ARG A 81 -56.59 -20.88 -50.60
CA ARG A 81 -57.00 -20.09 -49.42
C ARG A 81 -56.73 -20.81 -48.11
N MET A 82 -56.98 -22.13 -48.07
CA MET A 82 -56.68 -22.95 -46.90
C MET A 82 -55.16 -23.01 -46.64
N MET A 83 -54.35 -23.17 -47.70
CA MET A 83 -52.89 -23.17 -47.63
C MET A 83 -52.36 -21.86 -47.07
N GLU A 84 -52.71 -20.72 -47.66
CA GLU A 84 -52.26 -19.40 -47.18
C GLU A 84 -52.65 -19.15 -45.72
N HIS A 85 -53.85 -19.57 -45.32
CA HIS A 85 -54.30 -19.41 -43.94
C HIS A 85 -53.46 -20.25 -42.97
N MET A 86 -53.13 -21.48 -43.34
CA MET A 86 -52.24 -22.32 -42.52
C MET A 86 -50.82 -21.81 -42.51
N GLU A 87 -50.28 -21.33 -43.62
CA GLU A 87 -48.97 -20.70 -43.66
C GLU A 87 -48.91 -19.51 -42.70
N ARG A 88 -49.89 -18.60 -42.73
CA ARG A 88 -49.95 -17.46 -41.79
C ARG A 88 -49.96 -17.92 -40.34
N LYS A 89 -50.70 -18.99 -40.02
CA LYS A 89 -50.69 -19.58 -38.67
C LYS A 89 -49.30 -20.11 -38.31
N GLU A 90 -48.66 -20.90 -39.18
CA GLU A 90 -47.31 -21.41 -38.95
C GLU A 90 -46.29 -20.28 -38.77
N TRP A 91 -46.40 -19.20 -39.56
CA TRP A 91 -45.57 -18.01 -39.42
C TRP A 91 -45.76 -17.33 -38.07
N ALA A 92 -47.00 -17.14 -37.63
CA ALA A 92 -47.29 -16.56 -36.32
C ALA A 92 -46.68 -17.39 -35.17
N TYR A 93 -46.79 -18.72 -35.22
CA TYR A 93 -46.15 -19.58 -34.21
C TYR A 93 -44.62 -19.44 -34.18
N ARG A 94 -43.97 -19.39 -35.35
CA ARG A 94 -42.51 -19.17 -35.43
C ARG A 94 -42.12 -17.80 -34.88
N GLU A 95 -42.90 -16.77 -35.19
CA GLU A 95 -42.69 -15.42 -34.69
C GLU A 95 -42.78 -15.38 -33.16
N GLU A 96 -43.79 -16.04 -32.57
CA GLU A 96 -43.90 -16.18 -31.11
C GLU A 96 -42.71 -16.92 -30.48
N GLU A 97 -42.21 -17.99 -31.10
CA GLU A 97 -41.03 -18.72 -30.64
C GLU A 97 -39.78 -17.82 -30.66
N ILE A 98 -39.57 -17.07 -31.75
CA ILE A 98 -38.47 -16.11 -31.90
C ILE A 98 -38.57 -15.01 -30.83
N ASP A 99 -39.77 -14.47 -30.61
CA ASP A 99 -40.01 -13.43 -29.59
C ASP A 99 -39.67 -13.93 -28.18
N LYS A 100 -40.03 -15.16 -27.84
CA LYS A 100 -39.67 -15.77 -26.54
C LYS A 100 -38.16 -15.85 -26.38
N LEU A 101 -37.44 -16.30 -27.41
CA LEU A 101 -35.97 -16.37 -27.39
C LEU A 101 -35.34 -14.99 -27.28
N GLN A 102 -35.83 -14.01 -28.03
CA GLN A 102 -35.34 -12.63 -27.98
C GLN A 102 -35.57 -12.01 -26.60
N LYS A 103 -36.72 -12.26 -25.95
CA LYS A 103 -36.98 -11.79 -24.57
C LYS A 103 -35.95 -12.34 -23.60
N VAL A 104 -35.64 -13.63 -23.65
CA VAL A 104 -34.62 -14.26 -22.79
C VAL A 104 -33.23 -13.66 -23.06
N GLN A 105 -32.86 -13.47 -24.32
CA GLN A 105 -31.59 -12.82 -24.68
C GLN A 105 -31.52 -11.39 -24.15
N LEU A 106 -32.59 -10.61 -24.30
CA LEU A 106 -32.66 -9.24 -23.79
C LEU A 106 -32.53 -9.18 -22.27
N GLU A 107 -33.11 -10.12 -21.53
CA GLU A 107 -32.93 -10.20 -20.08
C GLU A 107 -31.47 -10.46 -19.70
N VAL A 108 -30.79 -11.35 -20.41
CA VAL A 108 -29.35 -11.60 -20.21
C VAL A 108 -28.55 -10.33 -20.52
N PHE A 109 -28.84 -9.64 -21.63
CA PHE A 109 -28.17 -8.39 -21.99
C PHE A 109 -28.38 -7.29 -20.93
N LYS A 110 -29.59 -7.14 -20.40
CA LYS A 110 -29.86 -6.19 -19.31
C LYS A 110 -29.00 -6.47 -18.08
N LYS A 111 -28.89 -7.73 -17.67
CA LYS A 111 -28.04 -8.14 -16.54
C LYS A 111 -26.56 -7.85 -16.81
N LEU A 112 -26.09 -8.06 -18.03
CA LEU A 112 -24.70 -7.75 -18.40
C LEU A 112 -24.42 -6.24 -18.40
N LEU A 113 -25.37 -5.42 -18.86
CA LEU A 113 -25.26 -3.96 -18.82
C LEU A 113 -25.22 -3.45 -17.38
N GLN A 114 -26.09 -3.96 -16.50
CA GLN A 114 -26.08 -3.62 -15.07
C GLN A 114 -24.72 -3.92 -14.43
N ARG A 115 -24.18 -5.12 -14.65
CA ARG A 115 -22.85 -5.49 -14.14
C ARG A 115 -21.75 -4.58 -14.67
N ARG A 116 -21.81 -4.21 -15.95
CA ARG A 116 -20.84 -3.27 -16.54
C ARG A 116 -20.90 -1.91 -15.86
N GLU A 117 -22.11 -1.40 -15.63
CA GLU A 117 -22.34 -0.11 -14.99
C GLU A 117 -21.90 -0.13 -13.52
N GLU A 118 -22.22 -1.18 -12.78
CA GLU A 118 -21.73 -1.42 -11.41
C GLU A 118 -20.20 -1.39 -11.34
N ASN A 119 -19.53 -2.13 -12.23
CA ASN A 119 -18.06 -2.15 -12.28
C ASN A 119 -17.47 -0.76 -12.61
N GLN A 120 -18.11 0.01 -13.50
CA GLN A 120 -17.68 1.38 -13.81
C GLN A 120 -17.86 2.30 -12.61
N ASN A 121 -19.01 2.23 -11.94
CA ASN A 121 -19.29 3.01 -10.75
C ASN A 121 -18.31 2.71 -9.61
N GLU A 122 -17.91 1.46 -9.43
CA GLU A 122 -16.87 1.07 -8.45
C GLU A 122 -15.51 1.71 -8.79
N GLN A 123 -15.10 1.69 -10.05
CA GLN A 123 -13.85 2.32 -10.50
C GLN A 123 -13.90 3.84 -10.27
N ASP A 124 -14.99 4.48 -10.67
CA ASP A 124 -15.19 5.93 -10.49
C ASP A 124 -15.19 6.31 -9.01
N ALA A 125 -15.84 5.52 -8.15
CA ALA A 125 -15.82 5.71 -6.70
C ALA A 125 -14.40 5.62 -6.13
N MET A 126 -13.59 4.66 -6.59
CA MET A 126 -12.18 4.54 -6.18
C MET A 126 -11.34 5.74 -6.63
N HIS A 127 -11.55 6.23 -7.85
CA HIS A 127 -10.89 7.43 -8.35
C HIS A 127 -11.26 8.66 -7.53
N LEU A 128 -12.56 8.87 -7.29
CA LEU A 128 -13.05 9.97 -6.45
C LEU A 128 -12.49 9.89 -5.03
N TYR A 129 -12.45 8.70 -4.43
CA TYR A 129 -11.89 8.49 -3.11
C TYR A 129 -10.40 8.85 -3.06
N LYS A 130 -9.61 8.45 -4.07
CA LYS A 130 -8.19 8.82 -4.18
C LYS A 130 -8.01 10.34 -4.32
N HIS A 131 -8.82 11.00 -5.14
CA HIS A 131 -8.80 12.46 -5.26
C HIS A 131 -9.12 13.12 -3.92
N TRP A 132 -10.17 12.67 -3.24
CA TRP A 132 -10.57 13.17 -1.93
C TRP A 132 -9.45 13.00 -0.89
N GLN A 133 -8.81 11.84 -0.82
CA GLN A 133 -7.68 11.59 0.07
C GLN A 133 -6.51 12.55 -0.18
N ASN A 134 -6.18 12.82 -1.45
CA ASN A 134 -5.12 13.76 -1.80
C ASN A 134 -5.46 15.19 -1.36
N HIS A 135 -6.71 15.63 -1.57
CA HIS A 135 -7.17 16.92 -1.08
C HIS A 135 -7.16 17.02 0.44
N LEU A 136 -7.53 15.93 1.14
CA LEU A 136 -7.48 15.86 2.60
C LEU A 136 -6.04 16.01 3.11
N LYS A 137 -5.09 15.27 2.54
CA LYS A 137 -3.66 15.38 2.87
C LYS A 137 -3.13 16.79 2.65
N ALA A 138 -3.41 17.38 1.49
CA ALA A 138 -3.00 18.75 1.19
C ALA A 138 -3.60 19.78 2.18
N LYS A 139 -4.85 19.57 2.60
CA LYS A 139 -5.48 20.39 3.66
C LYS A 139 -4.77 20.20 5.00
N GLU A 140 -4.48 18.97 5.40
CA GLU A 140 -3.76 18.67 6.65
C GLU A 140 -2.37 19.29 6.67
N GLU A 141 -1.62 19.22 5.57
CA GLU A 141 -0.31 19.86 5.44
C GLU A 141 -0.41 21.37 5.62
N LYS A 142 -1.40 22.02 5.00
CA LYS A 142 -1.66 23.46 5.21
C LYS A 142 -1.98 23.76 6.68
N MET A 143 -2.81 22.93 7.33
CA MET A 143 -3.11 23.09 8.76
C MET A 143 -1.85 22.95 9.63
N LYS A 144 -0.99 21.97 9.34
CA LYS A 144 0.30 21.80 10.04
C LYS A 144 1.20 23.01 9.84
N ASN A 145 1.23 23.61 8.66
CA ASN A 145 2.00 24.83 8.40
C ASN A 145 1.49 25.99 9.24
N ILE A 146 0.17 26.22 9.25
CA ILE A 146 -0.47 27.26 10.07
C ILE A 146 -0.17 27.05 11.56
N GLN A 147 -0.24 25.80 12.05
CA GLN A 147 0.10 25.49 13.44
C GLN A 147 1.57 25.80 13.77
N ARG A 148 2.50 25.44 12.87
CA ARG A 148 3.93 25.77 13.01
C ARG A 148 4.14 27.28 13.04
N ASP A 149 3.49 28.01 12.15
CA ASP A 149 3.58 29.47 12.08
C ASP A 149 3.01 30.14 13.33
N CYS A 150 1.87 29.66 13.84
CA CYS A 150 1.31 30.07 15.12
C CYS A 150 2.29 29.82 16.27
N ALA A 151 2.90 28.63 16.37
CA ALA A 151 3.88 28.34 17.41
C ALA A 151 5.13 29.23 17.32
N LEU A 152 5.62 29.50 16.10
CA LEU A 152 6.73 30.41 15.86
C LEU A 152 6.38 31.86 16.25
N MET A 153 5.19 32.33 15.87
CA MET A 153 4.67 33.65 16.21
C MET A 153 4.52 33.81 17.73
N LEU A 154 3.91 32.84 18.41
CA LEU A 154 3.79 32.82 19.86
C LEU A 154 5.16 32.87 20.55
N ARG A 155 6.13 32.07 20.08
CA ARG A 155 7.50 32.08 20.61
C ARG A 155 8.16 33.46 20.43
N LYS A 156 8.01 34.07 19.27
CA LYS A 156 8.51 35.44 18.99
C LYS A 156 7.85 36.48 19.89
N LEU A 157 6.53 36.38 20.11
CA LEU A 157 5.78 37.27 21.00
C LEU A 157 6.25 37.13 22.45
N ILE A 158 6.44 35.91 22.94
CA ILE A 158 6.98 35.65 24.29
C ILE A 158 8.38 36.24 24.44
N ALA A 159 9.25 36.06 23.43
CA ALA A 159 10.60 36.64 23.45
C ALA A 159 10.58 38.18 23.45
N LYS A 160 9.71 38.80 22.64
CA LYS A 160 9.50 40.26 22.65
C LYS A 160 8.95 40.77 23.98
N ARG A 161 8.04 40.01 24.62
CA ARG A 161 7.47 40.36 25.94
C ARG A 161 8.54 40.38 27.03
N LYS A 162 9.51 39.46 27.00
CA LYS A 162 10.65 39.48 27.94
C LYS A 162 11.42 40.79 27.87
N ASN A 163 11.64 41.32 26.66
CA ASN A 163 12.32 42.59 26.42
C ASN A 163 11.36 43.68 25.89
N PHE A 164 10.21 43.88 26.54
CA PHE A 164 9.15 44.77 26.05
C PHE A 164 9.65 46.22 25.81
N MET A 165 10.56 46.70 26.66
CA MET A 165 11.13 48.05 26.57
C MET A 165 12.26 48.18 25.54
N GLY A 166 12.68 47.08 24.89
CA GLY A 166 13.76 47.08 23.89
C GLY A 166 15.14 47.51 24.41
N LYS A 167 15.32 47.58 25.73
CA LYS A 167 16.60 47.98 26.34
C LYS A 167 17.64 46.88 26.13
N LEU A 168 18.84 47.27 25.72
CA LEU A 168 20.00 46.39 25.67
C LEU A 168 20.41 46.06 27.11
N GLU A 169 20.29 44.79 27.50
CA GLU A 169 20.75 44.32 28.81
C GLU A 169 22.28 44.25 28.82
N ARG A 170 22.89 44.71 29.93
CA ARG A 170 24.33 44.57 30.14
C ARG A 170 24.64 43.08 30.38
N ARG A 171 25.79 42.64 29.86
CA ARG A 171 26.28 41.27 30.00
C ARG A 171 26.57 40.91 31.47
N ASP A 172 25.90 39.88 31.99
CA ASP A 172 26.16 39.30 33.31
C ASP A 172 27.10 38.09 33.22
N ILE A 173 28.39 38.31 33.50
CA ILE A 173 29.43 37.28 33.37
C ILE A 173 29.14 36.08 34.27
N ILE A 174 28.77 36.30 35.54
CA ILE A 174 28.52 35.22 36.49
C ILE A 174 27.38 34.31 36.00
N LYS A 175 26.30 34.91 35.48
CA LYS A 175 25.14 34.17 34.97
C LYS A 175 25.49 33.35 33.73
N GLU A 176 26.28 33.91 32.81
CA GLU A 176 26.73 33.18 31.62
C GLU A 176 27.62 31.99 31.95
N TYR A 177 28.52 32.10 32.93
CA TYR A 177 29.38 30.98 33.31
C TYR A 177 28.63 29.90 34.11
N ASN A 178 27.48 30.23 34.72
CA ASN A 178 26.59 29.27 35.37
C ASN A 178 25.70 28.50 34.36
N ASP A 179 25.36 29.11 33.22
CA ASP A 179 24.53 28.49 32.18
C ASP A 179 25.40 27.81 31.11
N PHE A 180 25.39 26.47 31.04
CA PHE A 180 26.14 25.74 30.00
C PHE A 180 25.63 25.98 28.56
N SER A 181 24.42 26.50 28.40
CA SER A 181 23.87 26.90 27.10
C SER A 181 24.26 28.33 26.70
N SER A 182 25.04 29.03 27.53
CA SER A 182 25.50 30.38 27.27
C SER A 182 26.47 30.44 26.09
N PRO A 183 26.66 31.62 25.47
CA PRO A 183 27.58 31.79 24.34
C PRO A 183 29.06 31.52 24.70
N VAL A 184 29.41 31.44 25.99
CA VAL A 184 30.78 31.11 26.45
C VAL A 184 31.12 29.66 26.13
N TYR A 185 30.19 28.74 26.41
CA TYR A 185 30.39 27.30 26.18
C TYR A 185 29.81 26.83 24.85
N ALA A 186 28.70 27.42 24.41
CA ALA A 186 28.00 27.06 23.17
C ALA A 186 27.84 28.30 22.25
N PRO A 187 28.93 28.80 21.65
CA PRO A 187 28.88 29.97 20.79
C PRO A 187 28.04 29.69 19.53
N LEU A 188 27.14 30.62 19.21
CA LEU A 188 26.34 30.56 17.98
C LEU A 188 27.19 30.98 16.78
N SER A 189 27.16 30.21 15.69
CA SER A 189 27.98 30.49 14.49
C SER A 189 27.79 31.88 13.90
N ARG A 190 26.58 32.46 14.01
CA ARG A 190 26.26 33.81 13.55
C ARG A 190 27.03 34.92 14.26
N VAL A 191 27.56 34.65 15.47
CA VAL A 191 28.34 35.60 16.27
C VAL A 191 29.80 35.65 15.79
N GLY A 192 30.25 34.61 15.06
CA GLY A 192 31.60 34.54 14.48
C GLY A 192 32.73 34.23 15.48
N PHE A 193 32.43 34.17 16.78
CA PHE A 193 33.39 33.83 17.82
C PHE A 193 33.48 32.32 18.05
N PHE A 194 34.66 31.75 17.84
CA PHE A 194 34.93 30.33 18.07
C PHE A 194 36.25 30.19 18.81
N PRO A 195 36.23 29.93 20.13
CA PRO A 195 37.45 29.90 20.94
C PRO A 195 38.40 28.78 20.48
N ASP A 196 37.87 27.66 20.01
CA ASP A 196 38.66 26.46 19.70
C ASP A 196 39.20 26.37 18.27
N LYS A 197 38.90 27.35 17.40
CA LYS A 197 39.36 27.31 15.99
C LYS A 197 40.88 27.24 15.84
N ASN A 198 41.62 27.75 16.84
CA ASN A 198 43.08 27.84 16.81
C ASN A 198 43.78 26.91 17.82
N THR A 199 43.10 25.89 18.34
CA THR A 199 43.73 24.90 19.26
C THR A 199 45.01 24.29 18.70
N GLY A 200 45.07 24.08 17.37
CA GLY A 200 46.27 23.59 16.68
C GLY A 200 47.48 24.53 16.70
N TYR A 201 47.29 25.86 16.83
CA TYR A 201 48.39 26.82 16.90
C TYR A 201 49.14 26.78 18.23
N TYR A 202 48.45 26.41 19.31
CA TYR A 202 49.04 26.31 20.64
C TYR A 202 49.60 24.90 20.94
N ALA A 203 49.44 23.96 20.00
CA ALA A 203 50.05 22.64 20.12
C ALA A 203 51.57 22.77 19.94
N VAL A 204 52.30 22.82 21.06
CA VAL A 204 53.76 22.92 21.08
C VAL A 204 54.36 21.58 20.61
N LYS A 205 54.53 21.44 19.29
CA LYS A 205 55.29 20.34 18.68
C LYS A 205 56.74 20.78 18.53
N ASN A 206 57.54 20.50 19.54
CA ASN A 206 58.95 20.85 19.54
C ASN A 206 59.81 19.59 19.45
N PHE A 207 60.84 19.60 18.59
CA PHE A 207 61.89 18.58 18.55
C PHE A 207 62.45 18.29 19.95
N TYR A 208 62.62 19.36 20.73
CA TYR A 208 63.13 19.31 22.09
C TYR A 208 62.26 18.53 23.08
N LEU A 209 60.93 18.49 22.89
CA LEU A 209 60.00 17.79 23.79
C LEU A 209 59.64 16.39 23.30
N ASN A 210 59.73 16.14 21.99
CA ASN A 210 59.28 14.90 21.36
C ASN A 210 60.39 13.86 21.19
N THR A 211 61.64 14.25 21.33
CA THR A 211 62.81 13.40 21.03
C THR A 211 63.71 13.34 22.26
N PHE A 212 64.22 12.15 22.59
CA PHE A 212 65.14 11.97 23.72
C PHE A 212 66.37 12.87 23.62
N GLN A 213 66.99 12.92 22.43
CA GLN A 213 68.12 13.82 22.16
C GLN A 213 67.77 15.29 22.44
N GLY A 214 66.59 15.73 22.01
CA GLY A 214 66.11 17.08 22.25
C GLY A 214 65.86 17.40 23.72
N LEU A 215 65.43 16.41 24.51
CA LEU A 215 65.29 16.55 25.96
C LEU A 215 66.66 16.73 26.64
N CYS A 216 67.68 16.00 26.21
CA CYS A 216 69.05 16.17 26.71
C CYS A 216 69.62 17.55 26.35
N GLU A 217 69.34 18.05 25.14
CA GLU A 217 69.72 19.41 24.73
C GLU A 217 69.00 20.48 25.56
N LEU A 218 67.72 20.29 25.87
CA LEU A 218 66.98 21.15 26.80
C LEU A 218 67.59 21.13 28.19
N GLU A 219 67.86 19.94 28.73
CA GLU A 219 68.48 19.78 30.05
C GLU A 219 69.81 20.54 30.13
N GLY A 220 70.63 20.47 29.08
CA GLY A 220 71.88 21.23 28.97
C GLY A 220 71.70 22.75 28.83
N SER A 221 70.59 23.20 28.23
CA SER A 221 70.25 24.64 28.10
C SER A 221 69.68 25.26 29.37
N VAL A 222 69.09 24.44 30.24
CA VAL A 222 68.52 24.89 31.51
C VAL A 222 69.66 25.18 32.48
N GLN A 223 69.63 26.36 33.11
CA GLN A 223 70.64 26.75 34.07
C GLN A 223 70.73 25.73 35.21
N ALA A 224 71.96 25.30 35.56
CA ALA A 224 72.22 24.29 36.59
C ALA A 224 71.56 24.61 37.96
N SER A 225 71.23 25.87 38.23
CA SER A 225 70.50 26.28 39.44
C SER A 225 69.04 25.82 39.51
N VAL A 226 68.44 25.45 38.38
CA VAL A 226 67.07 24.94 38.27
C VAL A 226 67.04 23.42 38.41
N SER A 227 68.06 22.72 37.90
CA SER A 227 68.18 21.25 37.97
C SER A 227 68.83 20.76 39.27
N GLN A 228 69.73 21.53 39.87
CA GLN A 228 70.35 21.19 41.15
C GLN A 228 69.45 21.58 42.32
N LEU A 229 69.11 20.61 43.16
CA LEU A 229 68.44 20.84 44.44
C LEU A 229 69.34 21.69 45.35
N LYS A 230 68.97 22.96 45.55
CA LYS A 230 69.57 23.79 46.60
C LYS A 230 69.06 23.31 47.96
N ILE A 231 69.71 22.30 48.52
CA ILE A 231 69.50 21.88 49.90
C ILE A 231 70.07 22.99 50.80
N LYS A 232 69.20 23.89 51.26
CA LYS A 232 69.54 24.83 52.32
C LYS A 232 69.50 24.07 53.64
N ALA A 233 70.66 23.82 54.24
CA ALA A 233 70.72 23.34 55.61
C ALA A 233 69.92 24.30 56.52
N PRO A 234 69.12 23.78 57.48
CA PRO A 234 68.36 24.63 58.39
C PRO A 234 69.32 25.55 59.13
N LYS A 235 69.06 26.87 59.07
CA LYS A 235 69.87 27.85 59.79
C LYS A 235 69.78 27.56 61.30
N PRO A 236 70.87 27.65 62.07
CA PRO A 236 70.81 27.45 63.52
C PRO A 236 69.82 28.44 64.14
N LYS A 237 68.84 27.90 64.87
CA LYS A 237 67.69 28.61 65.46
C LYS A 237 68.10 29.53 66.62
N PHE A 238 69.26 29.27 67.21
CA PHE A 238 69.85 30.05 68.28
C PHE A 238 71.00 30.91 67.74
N THR A 239 71.17 32.12 68.29
CA THR A 239 72.41 32.88 68.13
C THR A 239 73.51 32.27 69.00
N THR A 240 74.77 32.55 68.69
CA THR A 240 75.94 32.11 69.51
C THR A 240 75.84 32.56 70.98
N THR A 241 74.99 33.56 71.25
CA THR A 241 74.67 34.12 72.57
C THR A 241 73.43 33.51 73.25
N GLY A 242 72.83 32.44 72.70
CA GLY A 242 71.74 31.67 73.32
C GLY A 242 70.31 32.17 73.06
N TYR A 243 70.12 33.28 72.34
CA TYR A 243 68.78 33.83 72.05
C TYR A 243 68.13 33.17 70.81
N ILE A 244 66.81 32.94 70.85
CA ILE A 244 66.03 32.40 69.73
C ILE A 244 65.80 33.49 68.66
N LYS A 245 66.19 33.22 67.42
CA LYS A 245 65.95 34.12 66.27
C LYS A 245 64.45 34.18 65.93
N ARG A 246 63.98 35.33 65.42
CA ARG A 246 62.55 35.56 65.08
C ARG A 246 61.93 34.44 64.24
N SER A 247 62.67 33.91 63.27
CA SER A 247 62.21 32.82 62.39
C SER A 247 61.93 31.51 63.12
N GLY A 248 62.55 31.28 64.29
CA GLY A 248 62.39 30.05 65.09
C GLY A 248 61.41 30.19 66.27
N ARG A 249 60.84 31.38 66.49
CA ARG A 249 59.94 31.62 67.65
C ARG A 249 58.61 30.87 67.53
N VAL A 250 58.02 30.83 66.33
CA VAL A 250 56.74 30.14 66.09
C VAL A 250 56.89 28.64 66.37
N GLU A 251 57.99 28.02 65.94
CA GLU A 251 58.27 26.61 66.20
C GLU A 251 58.60 26.33 67.68
N ALA A 252 59.29 27.24 68.38
CA ALA A 252 59.53 27.10 69.82
C ALA A 252 58.23 27.19 70.64
N VAL A 253 57.31 28.07 70.23
CA VAL A 253 55.96 28.16 70.81
C VAL A 253 55.16 26.90 70.49
N LEU A 254 55.17 26.42 69.24
CA LEU A 254 54.52 25.16 68.88
C LEU A 254 55.09 23.97 69.67
N ALA A 255 56.41 23.92 69.89
CA ALA A 255 57.04 22.87 70.69
C ALA A 255 56.67 22.94 72.18
N GLN A 256 56.44 24.14 72.74
CA GLN A 256 55.90 24.31 74.10
C GLN A 256 54.42 23.94 74.20
N VAL A 257 53.65 24.13 73.12
CA VAL A 257 52.22 23.80 73.06
C VAL A 257 51.98 22.29 72.82
N HIS A 258 52.93 21.61 72.17
CA HIS A 258 52.90 20.17 71.93
C HIS A 258 53.65 19.33 72.98
N GLN A 259 54.14 19.95 74.05
CA GLN A 259 54.61 19.29 75.28
C GLN A 259 53.49 19.20 76.31
#